data_AF-A0A9Q0ZCG1-F1
#
_entry.id   AF-A0A9Q0ZCG1-F1
#
_cell.length_a   1.000
_cell.length_b   1.000
_cell.length_c   1.000
_cell.angle_alpha   90.00
_cell.angle_beta   90.00
_cell.angle_gamma   90.00
#
_symmetry.space_group_name_H-M   'P 1'
#
loop_
_entity.id
_entity.type
_entity.pdbx_description
1 polymer ?
#
loop_
_entity_poly.entity_id
_entity_poly.type
_entity_poly.pdbx_seq_one_letter_code
_entity_poly.pdbx_strand_id
1 'polypeptide(L)'
;MYQTPKPKREKAMSVANPNAASVPPPSDYDVEFRSLADDAWYSVCTVLDGEKLTLKYQNFSDDDDSIFEVKNLKTLDELEKLKDRFRPISPQLQDNECHKVVGGVVVCVSHSFDGSDNRFYDATVDDVVRKEHSFDQEGEMCLCTYIVIMQHGPVAGCLVNKTIESLCLVQSYACLDPNLQLFLKMVKERLQNEPCVLENNKSATSFAKRLNQSTKCAERSPCKKQPPDEEKSNDHSDWPRDDDDLGGYSSVLLIDNLDKNLSPSTIVEFIHTHTSLSVQACVFPSMSSEMYTQGAIVLNCRKDLEKLSKFLDCQNHIIMSKRGRYVL
;
A
#
# COMPACT_ATOMS: atom_id res chain seq x y z
N MET A 1 41.98 36.14 58.03
CA MET A 1 41.10 35.34 58.90
C MET A 1 39.74 35.28 58.22
N TYR A 2 39.14 34.09 58.10
CA TYR A 2 37.82 33.77 57.50
C TYR A 2 37.76 33.82 55.96
N GLN A 3 37.22 32.85 55.22
CA GLN A 3 36.81 31.46 55.46
C GLN A 3 36.60 30.86 54.06
N THR A 4 37.23 29.73 53.73
CA THR A 4 37.04 29.04 52.45
C THR A 4 35.74 28.23 52.46
N PRO A 5 34.90 28.27 51.41
CA PRO A 5 33.72 27.41 51.32
C PRO A 5 34.12 25.96 50.98
N LYS A 6 33.48 25.00 51.68
CA LYS A 6 33.62 23.55 51.45
C LYS A 6 33.12 23.15 50.05
N PRO A 7 33.71 22.14 49.39
CA PRO A 7 33.23 21.64 48.11
C PRO A 7 31.89 20.88 48.28
N LYS A 8 30.93 21.18 47.39
CA LYS A 8 29.68 20.44 47.23
C LYS A 8 30.00 19.04 46.66
N ARG A 9 29.42 18.01 47.27
CA ARG A 9 29.42 16.63 46.77
C ARG A 9 28.79 16.58 45.37
N GLU A 10 29.56 16.18 44.37
CA GLU A 10 29.02 15.73 43.08
C GLU A 10 28.20 14.45 43.30
N LYS A 11 26.94 14.46 42.86
CA LYS A 11 26.14 13.25 42.71
C LYS A 11 26.70 12.49 41.51
N ALA A 12 27.06 11.23 41.73
CA ALA A 12 27.46 10.30 40.69
C ALA A 12 26.40 10.22 39.59
N MET A 13 26.81 10.48 38.34
CA MET A 13 26.05 10.13 37.14
C MET A 13 25.90 8.61 37.09
N SER A 14 24.65 8.14 37.14
CA SER A 14 24.32 6.75 36.82
C SER A 14 24.55 6.53 35.32
N VAL A 15 25.47 5.63 34.99
CA VAL A 15 25.74 5.17 33.63
C VAL A 15 24.47 4.49 33.10
N ALA A 16 23.87 5.05 32.05
CA ALA A 16 22.74 4.47 31.35
C ALA A 16 23.19 3.23 30.56
N ASN A 17 22.39 2.17 30.64
CA ASN A 17 22.63 0.88 30.01
C ASN A 17 22.42 0.99 28.47
N PRO A 18 23.35 0.53 27.60
CA PRO A 18 23.30 0.84 26.16
C PRO A 18 22.28 0.02 25.32
N ASN A 19 21.47 -0.85 25.93
CA ASN A 19 20.65 -1.84 25.19
C ASN A 19 19.14 -1.79 25.49
N ALA A 20 18.60 -0.69 25.99
CA ALA A 20 17.17 -0.44 25.92
C ALA A 20 16.89 0.28 24.59
N ALA A 21 16.21 -0.37 23.64
CA ALA A 21 15.63 0.35 22.52
C ALA A 21 14.69 1.40 23.12
N SER A 22 15.10 2.67 23.10
CA SER A 22 14.30 3.74 23.67
C SER A 22 13.04 3.86 22.84
N VAL A 23 11.89 3.61 23.47
CA VAL A 23 10.58 3.88 22.87
C VAL A 23 10.58 5.34 22.41
N PRO A 24 10.24 5.63 21.14
CA PRO A 24 10.13 7.00 20.68
C PRO A 24 9.10 7.77 21.55
N PRO A 25 9.26 9.08 21.74
CA PRO A 25 8.22 9.87 22.39
C PRO A 25 6.90 9.75 21.61
N PRO A 26 5.75 10.09 22.23
CA PRO A 26 4.51 10.26 21.50
C PRO A 26 4.73 11.15 20.27
N SER A 27 4.14 10.79 19.14
CA SER A 27 4.13 11.70 17.99
C SER A 27 3.35 12.97 18.35
N ASP A 28 3.51 14.02 17.57
CA ASP A 28 2.51 15.09 17.59
C ASP A 28 1.23 14.58 16.91
N TYR A 29 0.23 15.44 16.75
CA TYR A 29 -0.89 15.17 15.84
C TYR A 29 -0.50 15.38 14.37
N ASP A 30 0.67 14.85 13.98
CA ASP A 30 1.31 15.00 12.67
C ASP A 30 1.13 13.78 11.75
N VAL A 31 0.23 12.87 12.14
CA VAL A 31 -0.13 11.66 11.40
C VAL A 31 -1.65 11.63 11.18
N GLU A 32 -2.07 11.20 10.00
CA GLU A 32 -3.47 10.87 9.71
C GLU A 32 -3.67 9.35 9.76
N PHE A 33 -4.77 8.95 10.38
CA PHE A 33 -5.25 7.57 10.40
C PHE A 33 -6.62 7.46 9.75
N ARG A 34 -6.78 6.51 8.83
CA ARG A 34 -8.08 6.16 8.25
C ARG A 34 -8.80 5.18 9.16
N SER A 35 -9.81 5.67 9.87
CA SER A 35 -10.57 4.94 10.88
C SER A 35 -11.20 3.65 10.34
N LEU A 36 -11.26 2.62 11.19
CA LEU A 36 -11.93 1.36 10.86
C LEU A 36 -13.45 1.46 10.93
N ALA A 37 -13.99 2.44 11.67
CA ALA A 37 -15.42 2.53 11.94
C ALA A 37 -16.20 3.16 10.78
N ASP A 38 -15.64 4.20 10.15
CA ASP A 38 -16.31 5.01 9.14
C ASP A 38 -15.46 5.33 7.91
N ASP A 39 -14.23 4.81 7.87
CA ASP A 39 -13.25 5.00 6.79
C ASP A 39 -12.84 6.46 6.53
N ALA A 40 -13.14 7.37 7.47
CA ALA A 40 -12.70 8.76 7.41
C ALA A 40 -11.27 8.90 7.94
N TRP A 41 -10.56 9.93 7.45
CA TRP A 41 -9.24 10.32 7.92
C TRP A 41 -9.33 11.26 9.12
N TYR A 42 -8.51 10.99 10.14
CA TYR A 42 -8.40 11.79 11.34
C TYR A 42 -6.94 12.05 11.70
N SER A 43 -6.64 13.24 12.19
CA SER A 43 -5.35 13.53 12.83
C SER A 43 -5.24 12.76 14.14
N VAL A 44 -4.15 12.03 14.31
CA VAL A 44 -3.89 11.22 15.51
C VAL A 44 -2.47 11.45 16.03
N CYS A 45 -2.29 11.26 17.32
CA CYS A 45 -0.96 11.02 17.88
C CYS A 45 -0.77 9.53 18.20
N THR A 46 0.42 9.02 17.96
CA THR A 46 0.78 7.62 18.20
C THR A 46 1.51 7.51 19.53
N VAL A 47 1.08 6.55 20.36
CA VAL A 47 1.73 6.21 21.63
C VAL A 47 2.03 4.72 21.64
N LEU A 48 3.31 4.36 21.69
CA LEU A 48 3.74 2.98 21.81
C LEU A 48 4.08 2.66 23.28
N ASP A 49 3.42 1.66 23.84
CA ASP A 49 3.69 1.13 25.18
C ASP A 49 3.92 -0.38 25.09
N GLY A 50 5.19 -0.79 25.10
CA GLY A 50 5.56 -2.19 24.87
C GLY A 50 5.05 -2.70 23.52
N GLU A 51 4.17 -3.69 23.55
CA GLU A 51 3.56 -4.32 22.35
C GLU A 51 2.21 -3.70 21.94
N LYS A 52 1.84 -2.56 22.52
CA LYS A 52 0.57 -1.87 22.32
C LYS A 52 0.79 -0.51 21.67
N LEU A 53 0.27 -0.34 20.45
CA LEU A 53 0.18 0.96 19.78
C LEU A 53 -1.21 1.55 20.04
N THR A 54 -1.25 2.72 20.66
CA THR A 54 -2.48 3.49 20.92
C THR A 54 -2.50 4.71 20.01
N LEU A 55 -3.60 4.92 19.30
CA LEU A 55 -3.86 6.12 18.51
C LEU A 55 -4.83 6.99 19.30
N LYS A 56 -4.40 8.21 19.63
CA LYS A 56 -5.28 9.21 20.23
C LYS A 56 -5.74 10.18 19.17
N TYR A 57 -7.06 10.36 19.06
CA TYR A 57 -7.65 11.22 18.03
C TYR A 57 -7.66 12.68 18.48
N GLN A 58 -7.28 13.58 17.58
CA GLN A 58 -7.22 15.00 17.90
C GLN A 58 -8.62 15.55 18.21
N ASN A 59 -8.78 16.18 19.38
CA ASN A 59 -10.05 16.74 19.87
C ASN A 59 -11.12 15.70 20.27
N PHE A 60 -10.75 14.44 20.43
CA PHE A 60 -11.61 13.39 20.99
C PHE A 60 -11.15 13.00 22.40
N SER A 61 -11.99 12.28 23.14
CA SER A 61 -11.59 11.76 24.44
C SER A 61 -10.81 10.45 24.29
N ASP A 62 -10.10 10.05 25.35
CA ASP A 62 -9.38 8.78 25.40
C ASP A 62 -10.31 7.54 25.27
N ASP A 63 -11.64 7.72 25.39
CA ASP A 63 -12.61 6.64 25.18
C ASP A 63 -12.75 6.26 23.69
N ASP A 64 -12.37 7.16 22.79
CA ASP A 64 -12.39 6.97 21.34
C ASP A 64 -11.06 6.41 20.79
N ASP A 65 -10.05 6.22 21.64
CA ASP A 65 -8.72 5.76 21.25
C ASP A 65 -8.76 4.40 20.53
N SER A 66 -8.00 4.29 19.44
CA SER A 66 -7.83 3.02 18.72
C SER A 66 -6.58 2.29 19.21
N ILE A 67 -6.73 1.03 19.59
CA ILE A 67 -5.66 0.23 20.20
C ILE A 67 -5.33 -0.96 19.31
N PHE A 68 -4.05 -1.07 18.96
CA PHE A 68 -3.48 -2.20 18.22
C PHE A 68 -2.45 -2.93 19.08
N GLU A 69 -2.55 -4.25 19.15
CA GLU A 69 -1.61 -5.08 19.89
C GLU A 69 -0.90 -6.05 18.94
N VAL A 70 0.40 -6.26 19.16
CA VAL A 70 1.23 -7.11 18.32
C VAL A 70 0.63 -8.52 18.16
N LYS A 71 0.06 -9.08 19.24
CA LYS A 71 -0.56 -10.41 19.26
C LYS A 71 -1.83 -10.53 18.40
N ASN A 72 -2.51 -9.43 18.10
CA ASN A 72 -3.80 -9.44 17.39
C ASN A 72 -3.65 -9.50 15.86
N LEU A 73 -2.50 -9.09 15.32
CA LEU A 73 -2.21 -9.09 13.88
C LEU A 73 -1.59 -10.41 13.43
N LYS A 74 -2.34 -11.26 12.75
CA LYS A 74 -1.98 -12.66 12.49
C LYS A 74 -1.26 -12.88 11.16
N THR A 75 -1.37 -11.94 10.24
CA THR A 75 -0.84 -12.11 8.89
C THR A 75 -0.11 -10.86 8.39
N LEU A 76 0.81 -11.06 7.44
CA LEU A 76 1.47 -9.94 6.74
C LEU A 76 0.48 -9.09 5.92
N ASP A 77 -0.64 -9.67 5.48
CA ASP A 77 -1.70 -8.95 4.75
C ASP A 77 -2.47 -8.00 5.68
N GLU A 78 -2.81 -8.43 6.89
CA GLU A 78 -3.40 -7.56 7.92
C GLU A 78 -2.43 -6.43 8.31
N LEU A 79 -1.13 -6.73 8.37
CA LEU A 79 -0.09 -5.75 8.67
C LEU A 79 0.02 -4.67 7.57
N GLU A 80 0.01 -5.06 6.30
CA GLU A 80 0.09 -4.11 5.19
C GLU A 80 -1.18 -3.26 5.11
N LYS A 81 -2.36 -3.86 5.28
CA LYS A 81 -3.64 -3.13 5.35
C LYS A 81 -3.70 -2.14 6.50
N LEU A 82 -3.09 -2.45 7.64
CA LEU A 82 -2.97 -1.52 8.75
C LEU A 82 -2.06 -0.36 8.37
N LYS A 83 -0.89 -0.64 7.79
CA LYS A 83 0.07 0.37 7.34
C LYS A 83 -0.55 1.32 6.31
N ASP A 84 -1.35 0.82 5.37
CA ASP A 84 -2.05 1.61 4.35
C ASP A 84 -3.15 2.54 4.90
N ARG A 85 -3.46 2.42 6.20
CA ARG A 85 -4.37 3.35 6.91
C ARG A 85 -3.64 4.51 7.58
N PHE A 86 -2.33 4.64 7.41
CA PHE A 86 -1.56 5.77 7.93
C PHE A 86 -0.93 6.57 6.81
N ARG A 87 -0.90 7.89 6.99
CA ARG A 87 -0.09 8.79 6.18
C ARG A 87 0.21 10.07 6.96
N PRO A 88 1.14 10.90 6.49
CA PRO A 88 1.35 12.22 7.10
C PRO A 88 0.20 13.19 6.80
N ILE A 89 0.11 14.26 7.60
CA ILE A 89 -0.94 15.27 7.47
C ILE A 89 -1.04 15.79 6.04
N SER A 90 -2.27 15.77 5.52
CA SER A 90 -2.63 16.33 4.23
C SER A 90 -2.85 17.84 4.42
N PRO A 91 -1.95 18.71 3.94
CA PRO A 91 -2.10 20.15 4.11
C PRO A 91 -3.32 20.65 3.32
N GLN A 92 -4.13 21.50 3.96
CA GLN A 92 -5.23 22.21 3.30
C GLN A 92 -4.67 23.15 2.24
N LEU A 93 -5.24 23.09 1.04
CA LEU A 93 -4.85 23.95 -0.08
C LEU A 93 -5.32 25.38 0.16
N GLN A 94 -4.42 26.33 -0.08
CA GLN A 94 -4.74 27.76 -0.06
C GLN A 94 -5.24 28.24 -1.43
N ASP A 95 -5.94 29.37 -1.48
CA ASP A 95 -6.54 29.91 -2.71
C ASP A 95 -5.56 30.04 -3.88
N ASN A 96 -4.35 30.53 -3.61
CA ASN A 96 -3.28 30.69 -4.60
C ASN A 96 -2.65 29.35 -5.06
N GLU A 97 -2.94 28.24 -4.37
CA GLU A 97 -2.45 26.90 -4.67
C GLU A 97 -3.43 26.11 -5.54
N CYS A 98 -4.53 26.70 -5.98
CA CYS A 98 -5.57 26.05 -6.79
C CYS A 98 -5.02 25.34 -8.03
N HIS A 99 -3.95 25.87 -8.61
CA HIS A 99 -3.29 25.35 -9.80
C HIS A 99 -2.62 23.99 -9.58
N LYS A 100 -2.35 23.59 -8.32
CA LYS A 100 -1.76 22.30 -7.96
C LYS A 100 -2.75 21.14 -8.15
N VAL A 101 -4.05 21.41 -8.13
CA VAL A 101 -5.10 20.40 -8.26
C VAL A 101 -5.52 20.30 -9.72
N VAL A 102 -5.28 19.15 -10.33
CA VAL A 102 -5.63 18.84 -11.72
C VAL A 102 -6.32 17.48 -11.79
N GLY A 103 -6.98 17.20 -12.92
CA GLY A 103 -7.62 15.89 -13.15
C GLY A 103 -6.66 14.73 -12.94
N GLY A 104 -7.15 13.65 -12.32
CA GLY A 104 -6.43 12.43 -11.97
C GLY A 104 -5.68 12.46 -10.63
N VAL A 105 -5.51 13.63 -9.99
CA VAL A 105 -4.86 13.72 -8.67
C VAL A 105 -5.80 13.22 -7.58
N VAL A 106 -5.24 12.53 -6.58
CA VAL A 106 -5.95 12.16 -5.35
C VAL A 106 -5.84 13.29 -4.34
N VAL A 107 -6.97 13.72 -3.81
CA VAL A 107 -7.10 14.75 -2.78
C VAL A 107 -7.87 14.18 -1.59
N CYS A 108 -7.60 14.71 -0.40
CA CYS A 108 -8.41 14.47 0.78
C CYS A 108 -9.47 15.56 0.86
N VAL A 109 -10.74 15.19 1.00
CA VAL A 109 -11.89 16.07 0.80
C VAL A 109 -12.77 16.06 2.03
N SER A 110 -13.11 17.23 2.54
CA SER A 110 -14.13 17.36 3.58
C SER A 110 -15.53 17.12 3.00
N HIS A 111 -16.31 16.28 3.68
CA HIS A 111 -17.69 15.99 3.35
C HIS A 111 -18.55 16.14 4.60
N SER A 112 -19.64 16.89 4.45
CA SER A 112 -20.62 17.12 5.51
C SER A 112 -21.88 16.32 5.22
N PHE A 113 -22.32 15.49 6.17
CA PHE A 113 -23.56 14.73 6.02
C PHE A 113 -24.80 15.50 6.45
N ASP A 114 -24.67 16.38 7.46
CA ASP A 114 -25.79 17.12 8.05
C ASP A 114 -25.46 18.58 8.40
N GLY A 115 -24.31 19.10 7.94
CA GLY A 115 -23.83 20.44 8.25
C GLY A 115 -23.10 20.57 9.58
N SER A 116 -23.07 19.51 10.41
CA SER A 116 -22.41 19.51 11.72
C SER A 116 -21.27 18.49 11.82
N ASP A 117 -21.38 17.39 11.08
CA ASP A 117 -20.38 16.33 11.03
C ASP A 117 -19.55 16.42 9.73
N ASN A 118 -18.40 17.09 9.82
CA ASN A 118 -17.43 17.20 8.74
C ASN A 118 -16.37 16.11 8.86
N ARG A 119 -16.35 15.21 7.89
CA ARG A 119 -15.39 14.11 7.81
C ARG A 119 -14.56 14.19 6.54
N PHE A 120 -13.38 13.60 6.57
CA PHE A 120 -12.41 13.69 5.49
C PHE A 120 -12.24 12.34 4.80
N TYR A 121 -12.35 12.31 3.48
CA TYR A 121 -12.23 11.11 2.66
C TYR A 121 -11.37 11.36 1.44
N ASP A 122 -10.76 10.33 0.86
CA ASP A 122 -10.04 10.51 -0.39
C ASP A 122 -11.01 10.57 -1.56
N ALA A 123 -10.67 11.40 -2.53
CA ALA A 123 -11.36 11.50 -3.79
C ALA A 123 -10.35 11.69 -4.93
N THR A 124 -10.66 11.14 -6.10
CA THR A 124 -9.92 11.45 -7.32
C THR A 124 -10.57 12.65 -7.99
N VAL A 125 -9.78 13.64 -8.38
CA VAL A 125 -10.27 14.77 -9.18
C VAL A 125 -10.60 14.27 -10.57
N ASP A 126 -11.86 14.36 -10.97
CA ASP A 126 -12.33 14.04 -12.32
C ASP A 126 -12.02 15.19 -13.28
N ASP A 127 -12.46 16.40 -12.93
CA ASP A 127 -12.24 17.61 -13.71
C ASP A 127 -12.23 18.88 -12.83
N VAL A 128 -11.73 19.98 -13.38
CA VAL A 128 -11.64 21.28 -12.69
C VAL A 128 -12.21 22.41 -13.56
N VAL A 129 -13.31 23.00 -13.10
CA VAL A 129 -13.88 24.21 -13.69
C VAL A 129 -13.13 25.41 -13.14
N ARG A 130 -12.17 25.91 -13.92
CA ARG A 130 -11.39 27.10 -13.59
C ARG A 130 -12.23 28.37 -13.72
N LYS A 131 -12.09 29.28 -12.76
CA LYS A 131 -12.69 30.61 -12.79
C LYS A 131 -11.65 31.66 -12.41
N GLU A 132 -11.86 32.89 -12.86
CA GLU A 132 -11.09 34.02 -12.38
C GLU A 132 -11.30 34.19 -10.87
N HIS A 133 -10.21 34.49 -10.16
CA HIS A 133 -10.25 34.71 -8.73
C HIS A 133 -10.82 36.09 -8.42
N SER A 134 -11.48 36.21 -7.26
CA SER A 134 -11.88 37.51 -6.71
C SER A 134 -10.88 37.97 -5.66
N PHE A 135 -10.82 39.28 -5.42
CA PHE A 135 -9.95 39.88 -4.42
C PHE A 135 -10.78 40.78 -3.51
N ASP A 136 -10.68 40.56 -2.20
CA ASP A 136 -11.30 41.41 -1.19
C ASP A 136 -10.28 41.88 -0.13
N GLN A 137 -10.75 42.32 1.03
CA GLN A 137 -9.88 42.80 2.11
C GLN A 137 -9.11 41.66 2.82
N GLU A 138 -9.56 40.42 2.68
CA GLU A 138 -8.98 39.23 3.31
C GLU A 138 -8.00 38.51 2.39
N GLY A 139 -8.09 38.74 1.07
CA GLY A 139 -7.06 38.36 0.12
C GLY A 139 -7.63 37.88 -1.22
N GLU A 140 -6.88 36.97 -1.85
CA GLU A 140 -7.32 36.25 -3.04
C GLU A 140 -8.30 35.15 -2.64
N MET A 141 -9.44 35.06 -3.32
CA MET A 141 -10.44 34.00 -3.15
C MET A 141 -10.58 33.18 -4.42
N CYS A 142 -10.35 31.87 -4.32
CA CYS A 142 -10.49 30.94 -5.44
C CYS A 142 -11.95 30.59 -5.70
N LEU A 143 -12.40 30.84 -6.92
CA LEU A 143 -13.76 30.53 -7.36
C LEU A 143 -13.85 29.24 -8.20
N CYS A 144 -12.75 28.48 -8.30
CA CYS A 144 -12.72 27.23 -9.04
C CYS A 144 -13.66 26.19 -8.41
N THR A 145 -14.23 25.32 -9.26
CA THR A 145 -15.01 24.17 -8.81
C THR A 145 -14.31 22.88 -9.21
N TYR A 146 -14.13 21.98 -8.25
CA TYR A 146 -13.49 20.69 -8.44
C TYR A 146 -14.55 19.62 -8.46
N ILE A 147 -14.57 18.84 -9.53
CA ILE A 147 -15.47 17.69 -9.67
C ILE A 147 -14.65 16.48 -9.22
N VAL A 148 -15.09 15.82 -8.16
CA VAL A 148 -14.33 14.72 -7.53
C VAL A 148 -15.17 13.45 -7.43
N ILE A 149 -14.51 12.30 -7.60
CA ILE A 149 -15.08 10.98 -7.40
C ILE A 149 -14.58 10.44 -6.06
N MET A 150 -15.47 10.29 -5.08
CA MET A 150 -15.14 9.78 -3.76
C MET A 150 -14.61 8.34 -3.85
N GLN A 151 -13.47 8.03 -3.23
CA GLN A 151 -12.84 6.72 -3.34
C GLN A 151 -13.36 5.72 -2.32
N HIS A 152 -13.73 6.19 -1.13
CA HIS A 152 -14.09 5.35 0.00
C HIS A 152 -15.11 6.04 0.93
N GLY A 153 -15.45 5.38 2.03
CA GLY A 153 -16.52 5.82 2.94
C GLY A 153 -17.94 5.61 2.38
N PRO A 154 -18.97 6.18 3.04
CA PRO A 154 -20.37 5.94 2.72
C PRO A 154 -20.83 6.56 1.39
N VAL A 155 -20.00 7.42 0.79
CA VAL A 155 -20.27 8.12 -0.49
C VAL A 155 -19.34 7.65 -1.61
N ALA A 156 -18.67 6.51 -1.45
CA ALA A 156 -17.76 5.97 -2.46
C ALA A 156 -18.43 5.85 -3.84
N GLY A 157 -17.71 6.27 -4.88
CA GLY A 157 -18.17 6.31 -6.27
C GLY A 157 -19.06 7.51 -6.62
N CYS A 158 -19.51 8.31 -5.66
CA CYS A 158 -20.29 9.52 -5.95
C CYS A 158 -19.42 10.61 -6.57
N LEU A 159 -19.96 11.26 -7.59
CA LEU A 159 -19.40 12.47 -8.19
C LEU A 159 -19.93 13.69 -7.41
N VAL A 160 -19.05 14.51 -6.86
CA VAL A 160 -19.40 15.65 -6.01
C VAL A 160 -18.63 16.90 -6.43
N ASN A 161 -19.29 18.06 -6.37
CA ASN A 161 -18.65 19.35 -6.60
C ASN A 161 -18.08 19.91 -5.29
N LYS A 162 -16.87 20.44 -5.35
CA LYS A 162 -16.11 20.94 -4.21
C LYS A 162 -15.42 22.26 -4.52
N THR A 163 -15.16 23.04 -3.47
CA THR A 163 -14.39 24.30 -3.47
C THR A 163 -13.00 24.03 -2.89
N ILE A 164 -12.05 24.95 -3.11
CA ILE A 164 -10.66 24.73 -2.68
C ILE A 164 -10.52 24.54 -1.16
N GLU A 165 -11.33 25.24 -0.37
CA GLU A 165 -11.34 25.20 1.10
C GLU A 165 -11.62 23.78 1.64
N SER A 166 -12.30 22.95 0.85
CA SER A 166 -12.66 21.58 1.20
C SER A 166 -11.59 20.55 0.83
N LEU A 167 -10.48 20.98 0.21
CA LEU A 167 -9.45 20.10 -0.34
C LEU A 167 -8.14 20.20 0.45
N CYS A 168 -7.60 19.03 0.77
CA CYS A 168 -6.25 18.85 1.29
C CYS A 168 -5.43 18.01 0.31
N LEU A 169 -4.16 18.36 0.14
CA LEU A 169 -3.28 17.66 -0.78
C LEU A 169 -2.70 16.39 -0.13
N VAL A 170 -2.93 15.23 -0.74
CA VAL A 170 -2.39 13.96 -0.22
C VAL A 170 -0.90 13.87 -0.56
N GLN A 171 -0.06 13.63 0.45
CA GLN A 171 1.37 13.42 0.27
C GLN A 171 1.68 11.93 0.11
N SER A 172 2.14 11.53 -1.07
CA SER A 172 2.43 10.12 -1.39
C SER A 172 3.81 9.61 -0.95
N TYR A 173 4.73 10.50 -0.55
CA TYR A 173 6.15 10.16 -0.33
C TYR A 173 6.70 10.65 1.01
N ALA A 174 6.08 10.25 2.11
CA ALA A 174 6.50 10.74 3.42
C ALA A 174 6.85 9.62 4.40
N CYS A 175 7.75 9.95 5.32
CA CYS A 175 8.33 9.02 6.29
C CYS A 175 7.22 8.51 7.22
N LEU A 176 7.20 7.21 7.49
CA LEU A 176 6.28 6.64 8.47
C LEU A 176 6.58 7.19 9.87
N ASP A 177 5.56 7.31 10.70
CA ASP A 177 5.72 7.68 12.10
C ASP A 177 6.67 6.69 12.85
N PRO A 178 7.62 7.16 13.68
CA PRO A 178 8.57 6.29 14.36
C PRO A 178 7.93 5.21 15.26
N ASN A 179 6.83 5.52 15.97
CA ASN A 179 6.14 4.54 16.82
C ASN A 179 5.45 3.48 15.96
N LEU A 180 4.80 3.89 14.86
CA LEU A 180 4.24 2.97 13.88
C LEU A 180 5.33 2.08 13.27
N GLN A 181 6.46 2.64 12.85
CA GLN A 181 7.58 1.86 12.29
C GLN A 181 8.07 0.79 13.26
N LEU A 182 8.23 1.15 14.54
CA LEU A 182 8.68 0.20 15.57
C LEU A 182 7.61 -0.87 15.83
N PHE A 183 6.34 -0.50 15.92
CA PHE A 183 5.24 -1.44 16.07
C PHE A 183 5.15 -2.44 14.91
N LEU A 184 5.17 -1.95 13.65
CA LEU A 184 5.13 -2.80 12.46
C LEU A 184 6.31 -3.78 12.43
N LYS A 185 7.50 -3.33 12.86
CA LYS A 185 8.69 -4.17 12.99
C LYS A 185 8.46 -5.29 14.02
N MET A 186 7.94 -4.97 15.20
CA MET A 186 7.64 -5.97 16.25
C MET A 186 6.65 -7.04 15.76
N VAL A 187 5.60 -6.63 15.05
CA VAL A 187 4.65 -7.58 14.44
C VAL A 187 5.34 -8.47 13.43
N LYS A 188 6.14 -7.89 12.53
CA LYS A 188 6.85 -8.64 11.50
C LYS A 188 7.82 -9.67 12.09
N GLU A 189 8.58 -9.28 13.12
CA GLU A 189 9.48 -10.18 13.85
C GLU A 189 8.71 -11.32 14.53
N ARG A 190 7.57 -11.04 15.16
CA ARG A 190 6.73 -12.10 15.74
C ARG A 190 6.23 -13.07 14.67
N LEU A 191 5.70 -12.57 13.56
CA LEU A 191 5.16 -13.39 12.47
C LEU A 191 6.24 -14.26 11.80
N GLN A 192 7.50 -13.82 11.82
CA GLN A 192 8.65 -14.60 11.32
C GLN A 192 9.14 -15.65 12.33
N ASN A 193 8.98 -15.38 13.63
CA ASN A 193 9.48 -16.22 14.71
C ASN A 193 8.44 -17.22 15.26
N GLU A 194 7.17 -17.13 14.88
CA GLU A 194 6.19 -18.15 15.29
C GLU A 194 6.54 -19.52 14.67
N PRO A 195 6.82 -20.55 15.49
CA PRO A 195 7.06 -21.88 14.97
C PRO A 195 5.77 -22.37 14.32
N CYS A 196 5.87 -22.75 13.04
CA CYS A 196 4.80 -23.44 12.34
C CYS A 196 4.38 -24.65 13.21
N VAL A 197 3.21 -24.58 13.86
CA VAL A 197 2.62 -25.76 14.50
C VAL A 197 2.18 -26.68 13.37
N LEU A 198 3.12 -27.51 12.93
CA LEU A 198 2.88 -28.59 12.01
C LEU A 198 2.09 -29.65 12.77
N GLU A 199 0.75 -29.60 12.66
CA GLU A 199 -0.03 -30.82 12.84
C GLU A 199 0.49 -31.82 11.80
N ASN A 200 1.09 -32.89 12.34
CA ASN A 200 1.66 -34.00 11.59
C ASN A 200 0.63 -34.56 10.61
N ASN A 201 0.74 -34.18 9.34
CA ASN A 201 0.45 -35.07 8.22
C ASN A 201 1.44 -34.79 7.10
N LYS A 202 2.17 -35.84 6.74
CA LYS A 202 3.19 -35.86 5.70
C LYS A 202 2.62 -35.34 4.38
N SER A 203 3.13 -34.21 3.88
CA SER A 203 3.67 -34.03 2.51
C SER A 203 3.60 -32.56 2.06
N ALA A 204 4.77 -32.02 1.71
CA ALA A 204 5.02 -30.89 0.80
C ALA A 204 4.28 -29.54 1.03
N THR A 205 4.96 -28.66 1.76
CA THR A 205 5.18 -27.22 1.48
C THR A 205 4.06 -26.39 0.84
N SER A 206 3.56 -25.46 1.66
CA SER A 206 2.55 -24.43 1.43
C SER A 206 3.05 -23.23 0.61
N PHE A 207 3.04 -23.33 -0.72
CA PHE A 207 3.09 -22.15 -1.62
C PHE A 207 1.95 -22.14 -2.66
N ALA A 208 1.19 -23.23 -2.79
CA ALA A 208 0.15 -23.37 -3.81
C ALA A 208 -1.17 -22.63 -3.51
N LYS A 209 -1.38 -22.10 -2.29
CA LYS A 209 -2.68 -21.53 -1.89
C LYS A 209 -2.93 -20.08 -2.32
N ARG A 210 -1.91 -19.36 -2.82
CA ARG A 210 -2.07 -17.95 -3.27
C ARG A 210 -2.42 -17.77 -4.75
N LEU A 211 -2.45 -18.81 -5.57
CA LEU A 211 -2.67 -18.67 -7.02
C LEU A 211 -4.12 -18.88 -7.50
N ASN A 212 -5.06 -19.19 -6.60
CA ASN A 212 -6.45 -19.52 -7.00
C ASN A 212 -7.45 -18.36 -6.88
N GLN A 213 -7.02 -17.10 -6.65
CA GLN A 213 -7.94 -15.95 -6.53
C GLN A 213 -7.89 -14.94 -7.68
N SER A 214 -6.99 -15.09 -8.66
CA SER A 214 -6.91 -14.22 -9.84
C SER A 214 -7.42 -14.89 -11.12
N THR A 215 -8.59 -15.54 -11.05
CA THR A 215 -9.37 -15.94 -12.25
C THR A 215 -10.85 -15.77 -11.98
N LYS A 216 -11.32 -14.52 -11.94
CA LYS A 216 -12.74 -14.18 -12.19
C LYS A 216 -12.84 -12.86 -12.94
N CYS A 217 -12.68 -12.93 -14.25
CA CYS A 217 -13.19 -11.91 -15.17
C CYS A 217 -14.47 -12.44 -15.83
N ALA A 218 -15.56 -11.70 -15.59
CA ALA A 218 -16.78 -11.57 -16.39
C ALA A 218 -17.50 -12.84 -16.91
N GLU A 219 -18.46 -13.35 -16.14
CA GLU A 219 -19.63 -14.00 -16.72
C GLU A 219 -20.71 -12.93 -16.96
N ARG A 220 -20.90 -12.57 -18.24
CA ARG A 220 -22.13 -11.93 -18.71
C ARG A 220 -23.25 -12.95 -18.61
N SER A 221 -24.32 -12.60 -17.90
CA SER A 221 -25.58 -13.32 -17.86
C SER A 221 -26.09 -13.67 -19.28
N PRO A 222 -26.50 -14.93 -19.54
CA PRO A 222 -27.39 -15.22 -20.66
C PRO A 222 -28.82 -15.46 -20.15
N CYS A 223 -29.73 -14.63 -20.65
CA CYS A 223 -31.17 -14.88 -20.59
C CYS A 223 -31.50 -16.27 -21.17
N LYS A 224 -32.29 -17.04 -20.43
CA LYS A 224 -32.96 -18.26 -20.92
C LYS A 224 -33.83 -17.92 -22.14
N LYS A 225 -33.52 -18.49 -23.30
CA LYS A 225 -34.49 -18.81 -24.36
C LYS A 225 -34.07 -20.12 -25.03
N GLN A 226 -34.96 -21.11 -25.01
CA GLN A 226 -34.87 -22.35 -25.80
C GLN A 226 -34.92 -22.05 -27.30
N PRO A 227 -34.37 -22.96 -28.12
CA PRO A 227 -34.97 -23.30 -29.41
C PRO A 227 -35.29 -24.81 -29.52
N PRO A 228 -36.18 -25.19 -30.48
CA PRO A 228 -36.73 -26.53 -30.60
C PRO A 228 -35.87 -27.48 -31.45
N ASP A 229 -36.30 -28.75 -31.41
CA ASP A 229 -35.76 -29.98 -31.97
C ASP A 229 -35.38 -29.95 -33.47
N GLU A 230 -34.37 -30.75 -33.87
CA GLU A 230 -34.47 -31.82 -34.91
C GLU A 230 -33.14 -32.56 -35.20
N GLU A 231 -33.26 -33.90 -35.21
CA GLU A 231 -32.59 -34.99 -35.98
C GLU A 231 -31.05 -35.24 -36.09
N LYS A 232 -30.70 -36.46 -35.61
CA LYS A 232 -29.86 -37.56 -36.19
C LYS A 232 -28.47 -37.27 -36.80
N SER A 233 -27.44 -37.95 -36.26
CA SER A 233 -26.89 -39.20 -36.84
C SER A 233 -25.63 -39.68 -36.09
N ASN A 234 -25.49 -41.01 -35.99
CA ASN A 234 -24.31 -41.74 -35.51
C ASN A 234 -23.10 -41.52 -36.43
N ASP A 235 -21.89 -41.46 -35.87
CA ASP A 235 -20.84 -42.41 -36.27
C ASP A 235 -19.73 -42.54 -35.20
N HIS A 236 -19.29 -43.78 -35.00
CA HIS A 236 -18.19 -44.17 -34.14
C HIS A 236 -16.88 -44.15 -34.95
N SER A 237 -15.86 -43.45 -34.50
CA SER A 237 -14.48 -43.83 -34.81
C SER A 237 -13.53 -43.43 -33.68
N ASP A 238 -12.62 -44.34 -33.41
CA ASP A 238 -11.82 -44.51 -32.21
C ASP A 238 -10.35 -44.08 -32.48
N TRP A 239 -9.68 -43.57 -31.44
CA TRP A 239 -8.23 -43.26 -31.25
C TRP A 239 -7.63 -41.95 -31.82
N PRO A 240 -6.59 -41.34 -31.20
CA PRO A 240 -6.07 -41.49 -29.83
C PRO A 240 -6.07 -40.18 -29.01
N ARG A 241 -5.91 -40.40 -27.72
CA ARG A 241 -5.76 -39.46 -26.60
C ARG A 241 -4.54 -38.54 -26.79
N ASP A 242 -4.77 -37.30 -27.20
CA ASP A 242 -3.84 -36.19 -26.98
C ASP A 242 -4.56 -35.12 -26.13
N ASP A 243 -4.21 -35.14 -24.84
CA ASP A 243 -4.43 -34.07 -23.89
C ASP A 243 -3.64 -32.84 -24.34
N ASP A 244 -4.22 -31.99 -25.18
CA ASP A 244 -3.77 -30.61 -25.34
C ASP A 244 -4.90 -29.66 -24.92
N ASP A 245 -5.00 -29.50 -23.61
CA ASP A 245 -5.75 -28.42 -22.96
C ASP A 245 -5.08 -27.09 -23.33
N LEU A 246 -5.52 -26.53 -24.47
CA LEU A 246 -5.19 -25.22 -25.01
C LEU A 246 -5.83 -24.08 -24.18
N GLY A 247 -5.62 -24.13 -22.86
CA GLY A 247 -5.93 -23.07 -21.90
C GLY A 247 -4.65 -22.42 -21.41
N GLY A 248 -4.02 -21.59 -22.24
CA GLY A 248 -2.75 -20.92 -21.94
C GLY A 248 -2.89 -19.89 -20.80
N TYR A 249 -2.76 -20.35 -19.54
CA TYR A 249 -2.68 -19.47 -18.37
C TYR A 249 -1.32 -18.77 -18.32
N SER A 250 -1.17 -17.65 -19.02
CA SER A 250 0.01 -16.79 -18.86
C SER A 250 0.02 -16.20 -17.45
N SER A 251 1.08 -16.48 -16.68
CA SER A 251 1.23 -15.95 -15.32
C SER A 251 2.11 -14.69 -15.36
N VAL A 252 1.68 -13.63 -14.68
CA VAL A 252 2.39 -12.34 -14.65
C VAL A 252 2.98 -12.09 -13.27
N LEU A 253 4.26 -11.76 -13.21
CA LEU A 253 4.99 -11.36 -12.01
C LEU A 253 5.33 -9.87 -12.14
N LEU A 254 4.89 -9.05 -11.18
CA LEU A 254 5.27 -7.64 -11.10
C LEU A 254 6.58 -7.50 -10.33
N ILE A 255 7.47 -6.66 -10.83
CA ILE A 255 8.76 -6.35 -10.21
C ILE A 255 8.85 -4.85 -9.96
N ASP A 256 9.11 -4.49 -8.71
CA ASP A 256 9.44 -3.14 -8.29
C ASP A 256 10.96 -2.92 -8.22
N ASN A 257 11.37 -1.65 -8.10
CA ASN A 257 12.77 -1.27 -7.88
C ASN A 257 13.75 -1.66 -9.01
N LEU A 258 13.31 -1.72 -10.27
CA LEU A 258 14.19 -1.95 -11.42
C LEU A 258 15.04 -0.71 -11.73
N ASP A 259 16.30 -0.91 -12.14
CA ASP A 259 17.12 0.18 -12.69
C ASP A 259 16.49 0.66 -14.02
N LYS A 260 16.31 1.98 -14.14
CA LYS A 260 15.71 2.62 -15.31
C LYS A 260 16.42 2.35 -16.62
N ASN A 261 17.68 1.93 -16.56
CA ASN A 261 18.48 1.62 -17.75
C ASN A 261 18.43 0.13 -18.13
N LEU A 262 17.69 -0.70 -17.40
CA LEU A 262 17.52 -2.11 -17.75
C LEU A 262 16.64 -2.24 -18.98
N SER A 263 17.15 -2.95 -19.98
CA SER A 263 16.33 -3.34 -21.12
C SER A 263 15.54 -4.61 -20.77
N PRO A 264 14.31 -4.77 -21.31
CA PRO A 264 13.58 -6.02 -21.23
C PRO A 264 14.40 -7.25 -21.67
N SER A 265 15.21 -7.10 -22.73
CA SER A 265 16.09 -8.18 -23.22
C SER A 265 17.12 -8.64 -22.19
N THR A 266 17.67 -7.72 -21.39
CA THR A 266 18.65 -8.06 -20.34
C THR A 266 18.00 -8.90 -19.25
N ILE A 267 16.76 -8.57 -18.88
CA ILE A 267 15.98 -9.31 -17.87
C ILE A 267 15.68 -10.74 -18.39
N VAL A 268 15.24 -10.86 -19.64
CA VAL A 268 14.96 -12.17 -20.28
C VAL A 268 16.23 -13.03 -20.34
N GLU A 269 17.35 -12.48 -20.81
CA GLU A 269 18.62 -13.20 -20.92
C GLU A 269 19.14 -13.67 -19.56
N PHE A 270 19.05 -12.81 -18.54
CA PHE A 270 19.45 -13.15 -17.17
C PHE A 270 18.65 -14.34 -16.63
N ILE A 271 17.32 -14.27 -16.75
CA ILE A 271 16.42 -15.32 -16.25
C ILE A 271 16.68 -16.62 -17.00
N HIS A 272 16.79 -16.57 -18.34
CA HIS A 272 17.08 -17.74 -19.14
C HIS A 272 18.44 -18.37 -18.76
N THR A 273 19.45 -17.56 -18.50
CA THR A 273 20.79 -18.05 -18.11
C THR A 273 20.79 -18.79 -16.77
N HIS A 274 20.03 -18.31 -15.79
CA HIS A 274 20.05 -18.87 -14.43
C HIS A 274 18.98 -19.91 -14.16
N THR A 275 17.88 -19.90 -14.92
CA THR A 275 16.73 -20.78 -14.68
C THR A 275 16.36 -21.65 -15.88
N SER A 276 16.97 -21.40 -17.05
CA SER A 276 16.61 -22.03 -18.33
C SER A 276 15.12 -21.85 -18.70
N LEU A 277 14.49 -20.77 -18.21
CA LEU A 277 13.11 -20.42 -18.52
C LEU A 277 13.06 -19.44 -19.69
N SER A 278 12.12 -19.67 -20.61
CA SER A 278 11.77 -18.70 -21.65
C SER A 278 10.66 -17.80 -21.13
N VAL A 279 10.99 -16.53 -20.88
CA VAL A 279 10.07 -15.53 -20.34
C VAL A 279 9.97 -14.32 -21.25
N GLN A 280 8.90 -13.55 -21.13
CA GLN A 280 8.82 -12.20 -21.68
C GLN A 280 8.95 -11.20 -20.54
N ALA A 281 9.62 -10.08 -20.77
CA ALA A 281 9.76 -9.01 -19.79
C ALA A 281 9.29 -7.68 -20.39
N CYS A 282 8.76 -6.81 -19.54
CA CYS A 282 8.36 -5.45 -19.84
C CYS A 282 8.94 -4.54 -18.78
N VAL A 283 9.49 -3.38 -19.17
CA VAL A 283 9.92 -2.33 -18.26
C VAL A 283 9.02 -1.14 -18.50
N PHE A 284 8.38 -0.63 -17.45
CA PHE A 284 7.43 0.45 -17.56
C PHE A 284 8.13 1.82 -17.66
N PRO A 285 7.54 2.81 -18.34
CA PRO A 285 8.07 4.16 -18.35
C PRO A 285 8.02 4.77 -16.94
N SER A 286 9.14 5.32 -16.49
CA SER A 286 9.28 6.03 -15.21
C SER A 286 9.52 7.52 -15.44
N MET A 287 9.02 8.38 -14.55
CA MET A 287 9.35 9.82 -14.57
C MET A 287 10.84 10.04 -14.33
N SER A 288 11.45 11.10 -14.87
CA SER A 288 12.89 11.36 -14.70
C SER A 288 13.29 11.53 -13.21
N SER A 289 12.37 11.98 -12.36
CA SER A 289 12.52 12.18 -10.92
C SER A 289 12.54 10.90 -10.07
N GLU A 290 11.99 9.78 -10.56
CA GLU A 290 11.96 8.52 -9.80
C GLU A 290 13.38 7.96 -9.62
N MET A 291 13.65 7.13 -8.61
CA MET A 291 14.99 6.52 -8.47
C MET A 291 15.12 5.16 -9.16
N TYR A 292 13.98 4.52 -9.44
CA TYR A 292 13.84 3.21 -10.05
C TYR A 292 12.61 3.21 -10.95
N THR A 293 12.38 2.11 -11.68
CA THR A 293 11.18 1.85 -12.47
C THR A 293 10.54 0.52 -12.05
N GLN A 294 9.35 0.26 -12.55
CA GLN A 294 8.63 -0.99 -12.40
C GLN A 294 8.68 -1.82 -13.68
N GLY A 295 8.41 -3.11 -13.57
CA GLY A 295 8.31 -3.99 -14.73
C GLY A 295 7.44 -5.21 -14.47
N ALA A 296 7.25 -6.00 -15.52
CA ALA A 296 6.50 -7.24 -15.45
C ALA A 296 7.26 -8.37 -16.18
N ILE A 297 7.19 -9.58 -15.64
CA ILE A 297 7.62 -10.81 -16.31
C ILE A 297 6.38 -11.63 -16.61
N VAL A 298 6.22 -12.02 -17.87
CA VAL A 298 5.16 -12.91 -18.33
C VAL A 298 5.74 -14.30 -18.59
N LEU A 299 5.08 -15.30 -18.01
CA LEU A 299 5.45 -16.71 -18.06
C LEU A 299 4.37 -17.50 -18.78
N ASN A 300 4.78 -18.55 -19.49
CA ASN A 300 3.86 -19.35 -20.33
C ASN A 300 3.01 -20.33 -19.50
N CYS A 301 3.50 -20.76 -18.34
CA CYS A 301 2.74 -21.67 -17.49
C CYS A 301 3.07 -21.50 -15.99
N ARG A 302 2.17 -22.03 -15.15
CA ARG A 302 2.31 -22.04 -13.68
C ARG A 302 3.59 -22.74 -13.20
N LYS A 303 4.06 -23.78 -13.90
CA LYS A 303 5.30 -24.50 -13.53
C LYS A 303 6.53 -23.59 -13.65
N ASP A 304 6.54 -22.72 -14.65
CA ASP A 304 7.63 -21.76 -14.85
C ASP A 304 7.61 -20.68 -13.76
N LEU A 305 6.42 -20.23 -13.34
CA LEU A 305 6.27 -19.31 -12.21
C LEU A 305 6.82 -19.88 -10.92
N GLU A 306 6.48 -21.12 -10.59
CA GLU A 306 6.98 -21.77 -9.36
C GLU A 306 8.49 -21.96 -9.38
N LYS A 307 9.07 -22.25 -10.55
CA LYS A 307 10.52 -22.37 -10.73
C LYS A 307 11.22 -21.01 -10.59
N LEU A 308 10.64 -19.95 -11.17
CA LEU A 308 11.17 -18.59 -11.06
C LEU A 308 11.04 -18.06 -9.62
N SER A 309 9.90 -18.28 -8.95
CA SER A 309 9.70 -17.88 -7.55
C SER A 309 10.75 -18.51 -6.64
N LYS A 310 10.97 -19.82 -6.76
CA LYS A 310 12.00 -20.53 -5.98
C LYS A 310 13.40 -19.97 -6.22
N PHE A 311 13.69 -19.54 -7.46
CA PHE A 311 14.97 -18.94 -7.79
C PHE A 311 15.14 -17.55 -7.15
N LEU A 312 14.09 -16.72 -7.16
CA LEU A 312 14.10 -15.40 -6.54
C LEU A 312 14.13 -15.46 -5.00
N ASP A 313 13.53 -16.50 -4.40
CA ASP A 313 13.54 -16.71 -2.94
C ASP A 313 14.91 -17.13 -2.39
N CYS A 314 15.85 -17.55 -3.25
CA CYS A 314 17.22 -17.85 -2.84
C CYS A 314 18.03 -16.55 -2.65
N GLN A 315 18.32 -16.18 -1.39
CA GLN A 315 19.14 -15.02 -0.97
C GLN A 315 20.55 -14.88 -1.59
N ASN A 316 20.97 -15.82 -2.45
CA ASN A 316 22.27 -15.83 -3.10
C ASN A 316 22.27 -15.22 -4.52
N HIS A 317 21.14 -14.70 -5.00
CA HIS A 317 21.01 -14.21 -6.38
C HIS A 317 20.62 -12.74 -6.43
N ILE A 318 21.46 -11.88 -5.83
CA ILE A 318 21.37 -10.42 -5.95
C ILE A 318 21.95 -10.00 -7.30
N ILE A 319 21.15 -9.36 -8.17
CA ILE A 319 21.68 -8.82 -9.43
C ILE A 319 22.32 -7.47 -9.14
N MET A 320 23.64 -7.42 -9.21
CA MET A 320 24.37 -6.16 -9.15
C MET A 320 24.37 -5.52 -10.54
N SER A 321 23.72 -4.37 -10.69
CA SER A 321 23.94 -3.50 -11.85
C SER A 321 25.44 -3.21 -11.99
N LYS A 322 25.96 -3.04 -13.22
CA LYS A 322 27.37 -2.66 -13.47
C LYS A 322 27.76 -1.35 -12.76
N ARG A 323 26.79 -0.59 -12.25
CA ARG A 323 26.93 0.63 -11.45
C ARG A 323 26.85 0.41 -9.93
N GLY A 324 26.81 -0.83 -9.46
CA GLY A 324 26.85 -1.17 -8.03
C GLY A 324 25.54 -0.92 -7.26
N ARG A 325 24.39 -0.84 -7.94
CA ARG A 325 23.07 -0.69 -7.29
C ARG A 325 22.27 -1.98 -7.37
N TYR A 326 21.55 -2.25 -6.28
CA TYR A 326 20.71 -3.44 -6.08
C TYR A 326 19.59 -3.48 -7.11
N VAL A 327 19.45 -4.61 -7.81
CA VAL A 327 18.36 -4.90 -8.73
C VAL A 327 17.93 -6.32 -8.38
N LEU A 328 16.72 -6.47 -7.84
CA LEU A 328 16.14 -7.72 -7.32
C LEU A 328 16.80 -8.28 -6.04
#